data_AF-A0A814LPI8-F1
#
_entry.id   AF-A0A814LPI8-F1
#
_cell.length_a   1.000
_cell.length_b   1.000
_cell.length_c   1.000
_cell.angle_alpha   90.00
_cell.angle_beta   90.00
_cell.angle_gamma   90.00
#
_symmetry.space_group_name_H-M   'P 1'
#
loop_
_entity.id
_entity.type
_entity.pdbx_description
1 polymer ?
#
loop_
_entity_poly.entity_id
_entity_poly.type
_entity_poly.pdbx_seq_one_letter_code
_entity_poly.pdbx_strand_id
1 'polypeptide(L)'
;MNKSIVPKLVSTMQQLIIDPRQQILDPWHWFIAWYDMVPLPSMLVILEEKFFFQMATKGLMMIDRKISGTLNVQQTLPTSPFQSSENVIYNTINNHSVTMSSSNFISSLKDLLEQTAMQYNVLFVPIRNRTFQGKQIYQFGNHYIYLDDNVIFCYETNQYVPISLMDLIKETIVL
;
A
#
# COMPACT_ATOMS: atom_id res chain seq x y z
N MET A 1 -29.81 -15.42 3.17
CA MET A 1 -29.63 -14.82 4.51
C MET A 1 -28.99 -13.41 4.50
N ASN A 2 -28.43 -12.96 3.37
CA ASN A 2 -27.39 -11.93 3.33
C ASN A 2 -27.83 -10.49 3.68
N LYS A 3 -29.14 -10.19 3.75
CA LYS A 3 -29.64 -8.83 4.05
C LYS A 3 -29.27 -8.32 5.45
N SER A 4 -29.00 -9.21 6.41
CA SER A 4 -28.78 -8.85 7.82
C SER A 4 -27.31 -8.73 8.25
N ILE A 5 -26.36 -9.15 7.41
CA ILE A 5 -24.91 -9.05 7.72
C ILE A 5 -24.31 -7.74 7.18
N VAL A 6 -24.72 -7.30 6.00
CA VAL A 6 -24.32 -6.02 5.37
C VAL A 6 -24.35 -4.82 6.33
N PRO A 7 -25.44 -4.51 7.07
CA PRO A 7 -25.45 -3.36 7.99
C PRO A 7 -24.50 -3.53 9.18
N LYS A 8 -24.17 -4.76 9.60
CA LYS A 8 -23.17 -5.00 10.65
C LYS A 8 -21.76 -4.74 10.12
N LEU A 9 -21.45 -5.22 8.90
CA LEU A 9 -20.18 -4.97 8.23
C LEU A 9 -19.91 -3.46 8.04
N VAL A 10 -20.93 -2.70 7.64
CA VAL A 10 -20.85 -1.23 7.58
C VAL A 10 -20.52 -0.62 8.94
N SER A 11 -21.16 -1.07 10.03
CA SER A 11 -20.87 -0.57 11.37
C SER A 11 -19.45 -0.95 11.85
N THR A 12 -19.00 -2.16 11.56
CA THR A 12 -17.62 -2.62 11.83
C THR A 12 -16.59 -1.76 11.10
N MET A 13 -16.82 -1.41 9.82
CA MET A 13 -15.95 -0.50 9.07
C MET A 13 -15.93 0.92 9.66
N GLN A 14 -17.08 1.45 10.09
CA GLN A 14 -17.17 2.79 10.70
C GLN A 14 -16.38 2.91 12.02
N GLN A 15 -16.28 1.80 12.77
CA GLN A 15 -15.55 1.70 14.04
C GLN A 15 -14.03 1.62 13.88
N LEU A 16 -13.50 1.41 12.67
CA LEU A 16 -12.06 1.31 12.45
C LEU A 16 -11.38 2.66 12.77
N ILE A 17 -10.61 2.69 13.85
CA ILE A 17 -9.76 3.83 14.24
C ILE A 17 -8.54 3.80 13.34
N ILE A 18 -8.21 4.93 12.71
CA ILE A 18 -6.92 5.10 12.03
C ILE A 18 -5.91 5.53 13.10
N ASP A 19 -4.80 4.80 13.25
CA ASP A 19 -3.69 5.23 14.10
C ASP A 19 -2.35 4.91 13.41
N PRO A 20 -1.61 5.93 12.92
CA PRO A 20 -0.31 5.74 12.26
C PRO A 20 0.82 5.19 13.16
N ARG A 21 0.57 4.96 14.45
CA ARG A 21 1.52 4.36 15.41
C ARG A 21 1.09 2.95 15.83
N GLN A 22 -0.20 2.71 16.01
CA GLN A 22 -0.75 1.42 16.49
C GLN A 22 -2.10 1.09 15.81
N GLN A 23 -2.05 0.82 14.50
CA GLN A 23 -3.24 0.49 13.71
C GLN A 23 -3.86 -0.86 14.14
N ILE A 24 -5.09 -0.82 14.67
CA ILE A 24 -5.88 -2.03 14.93
C ILE A 24 -6.56 -2.47 13.62
N LEU A 25 -6.40 -3.74 13.26
CA LEU A 25 -6.91 -4.31 11.99
C LEU A 25 -8.04 -5.33 12.16
N ASP A 26 -8.43 -5.67 13.39
CA ASP A 26 -9.48 -6.67 13.64
C ASP A 26 -10.82 -6.35 12.95
N PRO A 27 -11.30 -5.09 12.86
CA PRO A 27 -12.49 -4.76 12.08
C PRO A 27 -12.33 -5.07 10.58
N TRP A 28 -11.12 -4.95 10.03
CA TRP A 28 -10.80 -5.33 8.65
C TRP A 28 -10.76 -6.84 8.47
N HIS A 29 -10.15 -7.58 9.39
CA HIS A 29 -10.17 -9.04 9.38
C HIS A 29 -11.61 -9.59 9.48
N TRP A 30 -12.44 -9.01 10.35
CA TRP A 30 -13.86 -9.36 10.47
C TRP A 30 -14.70 -8.96 9.25
N PHE A 31 -14.23 -8.05 8.40
CA PHE A 31 -14.88 -7.70 7.14
C PHE A 31 -14.52 -8.68 6.03
N ILE A 32 -13.22 -8.94 5.83
CA ILE A 32 -12.72 -9.88 4.82
C ILE A 32 -13.16 -11.33 5.09
N ALA A 33 -13.39 -11.71 6.36
CA ALA A 33 -13.93 -13.02 6.73
C ALA A 33 -15.32 -13.36 6.13
N TRP A 34 -16.03 -12.41 5.53
CA TRP A 34 -17.31 -12.65 4.83
C TRP A 34 -17.20 -12.57 3.31
N TYR A 35 -15.99 -12.47 2.73
CA TYR A 35 -15.76 -12.35 1.30
C TYR A 35 -16.48 -13.44 0.47
N ASP A 36 -16.39 -14.71 0.89
CA ASP A 36 -17.05 -15.83 0.19
C ASP A 36 -18.58 -15.85 0.35
N MET A 37 -19.13 -15.06 1.28
CA MET A 37 -20.56 -15.04 1.61
C MET A 37 -21.28 -13.76 1.13
N VAL A 38 -20.55 -12.69 0.83
CA VAL A 38 -21.10 -11.40 0.40
C VAL A 38 -20.61 -11.09 -1.01
N PRO A 39 -21.49 -10.96 -2.02
CA PRO A 39 -21.08 -10.71 -3.40
C PRO A 39 -20.14 -9.50 -3.52
N LEU A 40 -19.07 -9.63 -4.31
CA LEU A 40 -18.05 -8.60 -4.51
C LEU A 40 -18.64 -7.20 -4.80
N PRO A 41 -19.69 -7.01 -5.64
CA PRO A 41 -20.29 -5.68 -5.84
C PRO A 41 -20.85 -5.06 -4.55
N SER A 42 -21.39 -5.87 -3.62
CA SER A 42 -21.85 -5.38 -2.33
C SER A 42 -20.71 -5.03 -1.38
N MET A 43 -19.58 -5.75 -1.44
CA MET A 43 -18.37 -5.38 -0.69
C MET A 43 -17.77 -4.07 -1.21
N LEU A 44 -17.73 -3.88 -2.53
CA LEU A 44 -17.24 -2.65 -3.17
C LEU A 44 -18.07 -1.43 -2.75
N VAL A 45 -19.40 -1.49 -2.78
CA VAL A 45 -20.27 -0.38 -2.34
C VAL A 45 -20.05 0.01 -0.87
N ILE A 46 -19.79 -0.95 0.02
CA ILE A 46 -19.46 -0.67 1.43
C ILE A 46 -18.12 0.08 1.53
N LEU A 47 -17.12 -0.32 0.74
CA LEU A 47 -15.80 0.30 0.76
C LEU A 47 -15.83 1.72 0.14
N GLU A 48 -16.47 1.85 -1.03
CA GLU A 48 -16.59 3.08 -1.81
C GLU A 48 -17.39 4.15 -1.07
N GLU A 49 -18.62 3.85 -0.64
CA GLU A 49 -19.48 4.87 -0.03
C GLU A 49 -19.07 5.27 1.40
N LYS A 50 -18.39 4.39 2.15
CA LYS A 50 -18.21 4.56 3.61
C LYS A 50 -16.75 4.47 4.06
N PHE A 51 -16.00 3.47 3.60
CA PHE A 51 -14.64 3.22 4.10
C PHE A 51 -13.63 4.24 3.60
N PHE A 52 -13.49 4.42 2.28
CA PHE A 52 -12.46 5.31 1.72
C PHE A 52 -12.70 6.78 2.07
N PHE A 53 -13.95 7.25 2.02
CA PHE A 53 -14.29 8.62 2.44
C PHE A 53 -13.93 8.84 3.92
N GLN A 54 -14.33 7.93 4.81
CA GLN A 54 -14.05 8.08 6.24
C GLN A 54 -12.55 7.94 6.56
N MET A 55 -11.81 7.07 5.87
CA MET A 55 -10.36 6.95 5.99
C MET A 55 -9.67 8.26 5.57
N ALA A 56 -10.05 8.82 4.42
CA ALA A 56 -9.50 10.09 3.93
C ALA A 56 -9.78 11.24 4.90
N THR A 57 -11.02 11.39 5.41
CA THR A 57 -11.32 12.47 6.37
C THR A 57 -10.63 12.25 7.72
N LYS A 58 -10.61 11.03 8.27
CA LYS A 58 -9.88 10.71 9.51
C LYS A 58 -8.37 10.96 9.36
N GLY A 59 -7.79 10.61 8.22
CA GLY A 59 -6.38 10.86 7.91
C GLY A 59 -6.05 12.36 7.83
N LEU A 60 -6.89 13.16 7.17
CA LEU A 60 -6.77 14.62 7.13
C LEU A 60 -6.83 15.24 8.54
N MET A 61 -7.77 14.81 9.39
CA MET A 61 -7.83 15.26 10.80
C MET A 61 -6.55 14.93 11.61
N MET A 62 -5.82 13.89 11.23
CA MET A 62 -4.59 13.46 11.92
C MET A 62 -3.33 14.19 11.46
N ILE A 63 -3.33 14.75 10.26
CA ILE A 63 -2.29 15.66 9.78
C ILE A 63 -2.34 16.97 10.58
N ASP A 64 -3.53 17.55 10.75
CA ASP A 64 -3.73 18.85 11.40
C ASP A 64 -3.34 18.85 12.89
N ARG A 65 -3.48 17.70 13.58
CA ARG A 65 -3.06 17.52 14.97
C ARG A 65 -1.54 17.65 15.20
N LYS A 66 -0.70 17.68 14.16
CA LYS A 66 0.72 18.04 14.27
C LYS A 66 0.97 19.55 14.19
N ILE A 67 0.06 20.33 13.60
CA ILE A 67 0.22 21.76 13.36
C ILE A 67 -0.16 22.56 14.61
N SER A 68 -1.29 22.22 15.25
CA SER A 68 -1.77 22.88 16.48
C SER A 68 -1.08 22.43 17.77
N GLY A 69 -0.10 21.50 17.70
CA GLY A 69 0.45 20.80 18.87
C GLY A 69 1.71 21.40 19.51
N THR A 70 2.22 22.53 19.01
CA THR A 70 3.62 22.97 19.27
C THR A 70 3.77 24.22 20.15
N LEU A 71 2.74 24.62 20.91
CA LEU A 71 2.84 25.66 21.93
C LEU A 71 2.22 25.26 23.27
N ASN A 72 3.03 24.63 24.13
CA ASN A 72 3.06 24.91 25.57
C ASN A 72 4.35 24.33 26.20
N VAL A 73 5.00 25.10 27.06
CA VAL A 73 6.31 24.83 27.68
C VAL A 73 6.28 25.35 29.13
N GLN A 74 7.05 24.70 30.04
CA GLN A 74 7.15 24.94 31.50
C GLN A 74 5.91 24.48 32.32
N GLN A 75 5.97 23.98 33.57
CA GLN A 75 7.01 23.53 34.55
C GLN A 75 6.24 22.80 35.72
N THR A 76 6.76 22.03 36.72
CA THR A 76 8.08 21.47 37.14
C THR A 76 7.87 20.35 38.18
N LEU A 77 8.66 19.25 38.14
CA LEU A 77 9.26 18.47 39.29
C LEU A 77 8.33 17.80 40.37
N PRO A 78 8.80 16.77 41.13
CA PRO A 78 9.83 15.75 40.86
C PRO A 78 9.49 14.29 41.34
N THR A 79 10.44 13.36 41.10
CA THR A 79 10.73 12.12 41.88
C THR A 79 9.83 10.88 41.78
N SER A 80 10.34 9.85 41.09
CA SER A 80 10.68 8.54 41.70
C SER A 80 11.70 7.79 40.82
N PRO A 81 12.71 7.08 41.36
CA PRO A 81 13.85 6.61 40.55
C PRO A 81 13.81 5.11 40.21
N PHE A 82 13.88 4.79 38.91
CA PHE A 82 14.63 3.62 38.41
C PHE A 82 15.05 3.86 36.95
N GLN A 83 16.33 3.63 36.65
CA GLN A 83 16.91 3.67 35.30
C GLN A 83 17.66 2.35 35.02
N SER A 84 18.09 2.19 33.75
CA SER A 84 18.87 1.09 33.18
C SER A 84 18.10 -0.24 33.05
N SER A 85 18.33 -1.09 32.04
CA SER A 85 18.96 -0.99 30.70
C SER A 85 18.54 -2.27 29.91
N GLU A 86 18.88 -2.62 28.66
CA GLU A 86 20.02 -2.40 27.73
C GLU A 86 19.55 -2.56 26.25
N ASN A 87 20.47 -2.47 25.27
CA ASN A 87 20.20 -2.80 23.85
C ASN A 87 20.58 -4.25 23.55
N VAL A 88 19.65 -5.10 23.05
CA VAL A 88 19.94 -6.53 22.79
C VAL A 88 19.34 -7.05 21.47
N ILE A 89 20.21 -7.20 20.46
CA ILE A 89 20.20 -8.20 19.36
C ILE A 89 19.18 -8.06 18.21
N TYR A 90 19.71 -8.15 16.97
CA TYR A 90 19.01 -8.48 15.72
C TYR A 90 19.17 -9.97 15.36
N ASN A 91 18.28 -10.48 14.48
CA ASN A 91 18.28 -11.81 13.82
C ASN A 91 17.66 -12.98 14.62
N THR A 92 16.97 -13.86 13.87
CA THR A 92 16.56 -15.28 14.13
C THR A 92 15.11 -15.51 13.65
N ILE A 93 14.73 -16.48 12.80
CA ILE A 93 15.45 -17.45 11.94
C ILE A 93 14.55 -17.75 10.72
N ASN A 94 15.11 -18.16 9.57
CA ASN A 94 14.32 -18.70 8.45
C ASN A 94 13.80 -20.11 8.76
N ASN A 95 12.51 -20.38 8.56
CA ASN A 95 11.99 -21.74 8.38
C ASN A 95 10.85 -21.79 7.34
N HIS A 96 11.06 -22.63 6.32
CA HIS A 96 10.02 -23.17 5.44
C HIS A 96 9.23 -24.28 6.18
N SER A 97 8.02 -24.70 5.79
CA SER A 97 7.10 -24.31 4.70
C SER A 97 5.70 -24.91 4.98
N VAL A 98 4.65 -24.49 4.25
CA VAL A 98 3.63 -25.35 3.57
C VAL A 98 2.40 -24.52 3.11
N THR A 99 2.13 -24.57 1.81
CA THR A 99 0.82 -24.42 1.12
C THR A 99 -0.04 -23.15 1.25
N MET A 100 0.07 -22.31 0.20
CA MET A 100 -0.99 -21.59 -0.54
C MET A 100 -1.77 -20.37 0.02
N SER A 101 -1.62 -19.28 -0.75
CA SER A 101 -2.66 -18.33 -1.19
C SER A 101 -3.48 -17.52 -0.16
N SER A 102 -2.89 -16.44 0.36
CA SER A 102 -3.59 -15.13 0.55
C SER A 102 -2.64 -13.96 0.92
N SER A 103 -1.43 -13.91 0.34
CA SER A 103 -0.47 -12.83 0.59
C SER A 103 -0.34 -11.89 -0.61
N ASN A 104 -0.43 -10.56 -0.37
CA ASN A 104 0.40 -9.48 -0.95
C ASN A 104 -0.28 -8.12 -0.68
N PHE A 105 0.05 -7.49 0.47
CA PHE A 105 -0.27 -6.07 0.74
C PHE A 105 0.98 -5.20 0.89
N ILE A 106 2.13 -5.72 0.46
CA ILE A 106 3.35 -4.97 0.17
C ILE A 106 3.73 -5.28 -1.28
N SER A 107 2.86 -4.87 -2.21
CA SER A 107 3.16 -4.97 -3.64
C SER A 107 4.33 -4.03 -3.95
N SER A 108 5.45 -4.56 -4.43
CA SER A 108 6.54 -3.74 -4.94
C SER A 108 6.04 -2.91 -6.12
N LEU A 109 6.71 -1.80 -6.44
CA LEU A 109 6.41 -1.04 -7.66
C LEU A 109 6.52 -1.93 -8.92
N LYS A 110 7.42 -2.94 -8.90
CA LYS A 110 7.49 -3.97 -9.95
C LYS A 110 6.20 -4.81 -10.03
N ASP A 111 5.63 -5.18 -8.89
CA ASP A 111 4.45 -6.05 -8.83
C ASP A 111 3.18 -5.27 -9.22
N LEU A 112 3.14 -3.98 -8.89
CA LEU A 112 2.14 -3.05 -9.39
C LEU A 112 2.22 -2.91 -10.93
N LEU A 113 3.42 -2.70 -11.48
CA LEU A 113 3.65 -2.71 -12.94
C LEU A 113 3.19 -4.01 -13.60
N GLU A 114 3.49 -5.16 -12.99
CA GLU A 114 3.13 -6.49 -13.51
C GLU A 114 1.61 -6.73 -13.46
N GLN A 115 0.94 -6.36 -12.36
CA GLN A 115 -0.51 -6.40 -12.22
C GLN A 115 -1.21 -5.45 -13.21
N THR A 116 -0.71 -4.22 -13.34
CA THR A 116 -1.21 -3.22 -14.30
C THR A 116 -1.01 -3.68 -15.74
N ALA A 117 0.17 -4.24 -16.07
CA ALA A 117 0.44 -4.77 -17.40
C ALA A 117 -0.55 -5.89 -17.76
N MET A 118 -0.76 -6.84 -16.84
CA MET A 118 -1.76 -7.89 -17.00
C MET A 118 -3.19 -7.32 -17.16
N GLN A 119 -3.58 -6.33 -16.35
CA GLN A 119 -4.91 -5.71 -16.40
C GLN A 119 -5.21 -5.05 -17.76
N TYR A 120 -4.22 -4.39 -18.37
CA TYR A 120 -4.36 -3.71 -19.67
C TYR A 120 -3.89 -4.57 -20.86
N ASN A 121 -3.58 -5.86 -20.64
CA ASN A 121 -3.03 -6.78 -21.64
C ASN A 121 -1.75 -6.24 -22.34
N VAL A 122 -0.93 -5.53 -21.59
CA VAL A 122 0.38 -4.99 -22.01
C VAL A 122 1.47 -6.00 -21.68
N LEU A 123 2.44 -6.16 -22.58
CA LEU A 123 3.62 -7.00 -22.36
C LEU A 123 4.57 -6.34 -21.34
N PHE A 124 4.86 -7.00 -20.22
CA PHE A 124 5.92 -6.59 -19.28
C PHE A 124 6.96 -7.70 -19.10
N VAL A 125 8.18 -7.52 -19.63
CA VAL A 125 9.24 -8.54 -19.62
C VAL A 125 10.66 -7.95 -19.49
N PRO A 126 11.61 -8.61 -18.78
CA PRO A 126 13.01 -8.18 -18.74
C PRO A 126 13.74 -8.49 -20.05
N ILE A 127 14.49 -7.53 -20.58
CA ILE A 127 15.27 -7.69 -21.82
C ILE A 127 16.60 -8.35 -21.50
N ARG A 128 16.82 -9.54 -22.07
CA ARG A 128 18.08 -10.28 -21.94
C ARG A 128 19.25 -9.47 -22.50
N ASN A 129 20.38 -9.48 -21.79
CA ASN A 129 21.62 -8.79 -22.15
C ASN A 129 21.50 -7.26 -22.29
N ARG A 130 20.44 -6.62 -21.76
CA ARG A 130 20.27 -5.16 -21.79
C ARG A 130 20.12 -4.59 -20.37
N THR A 131 21.12 -3.84 -19.92
CA THR A 131 21.13 -3.11 -18.65
C THR A 131 21.53 -1.65 -18.85
N PHE A 132 21.15 -0.77 -17.92
CA PHE A 132 21.59 0.62 -17.89
C PHE A 132 22.03 0.96 -16.47
N GLN A 133 23.26 1.49 -16.30
CA GLN A 133 23.86 1.72 -14.98
C GLN A 133 23.81 0.50 -14.04
N GLY A 134 23.90 -0.73 -14.58
CA GLY A 134 23.75 -1.98 -13.85
C GLY A 134 22.30 -2.40 -13.52
N LYS A 135 21.32 -1.53 -13.74
CA LYS A 135 19.89 -1.82 -13.55
C LYS A 135 19.32 -2.58 -14.74
N GLN A 136 18.42 -3.52 -14.48
CA GLN A 136 17.73 -4.31 -15.51
C GLN A 136 16.77 -3.43 -16.30
N ILE A 137 16.80 -3.53 -17.64
CA ILE A 137 15.81 -2.88 -18.50
C ILE A 137 14.66 -3.85 -18.78
N TYR A 138 13.44 -3.37 -18.65
CA TYR A 138 12.21 -4.07 -18.98
C TYR A 138 11.58 -3.43 -20.23
N GLN A 139 10.90 -4.24 -21.02
CA GLN A 139 9.95 -3.78 -22.01
C GLN A 139 8.58 -3.68 -21.34
N PHE A 140 7.88 -2.56 -21.54
CA PHE A 140 6.49 -2.33 -21.14
C PHE A 140 5.71 -1.87 -22.38
N GLY A 141 5.03 -2.81 -23.05
CA GLY A 141 4.44 -2.58 -24.37
C GLY A 141 5.51 -2.25 -25.41
N ASN A 142 5.49 -1.02 -25.93
CA ASN A 142 6.53 -0.50 -26.84
C ASN A 142 7.61 0.34 -26.12
N HIS A 143 7.45 0.57 -24.81
CA HIS A 143 8.35 1.41 -24.02
C HIS A 143 9.47 0.60 -23.37
N TYR A 144 10.64 1.22 -23.21
CA TYR A 144 11.78 0.63 -22.51
C TYR A 144 11.98 1.33 -21.18
N ILE A 145 11.80 0.60 -20.08
CA ILE A 145 11.85 1.17 -18.73
C ILE A 145 12.91 0.52 -17.85
N TYR A 146 13.46 1.26 -16.88
CA TYR A 146 14.13 0.68 -15.71
C TYR A 146 13.51 1.23 -14.42
N LEU A 147 13.75 0.53 -13.32
CA LEU A 147 13.23 0.87 -11.99
C LEU A 147 14.37 1.25 -11.05
N ASP A 148 14.15 2.25 -10.21
CA ASP A 148 15.16 2.85 -9.33
C ASP A 148 14.49 3.56 -8.15
N ASP A 149 14.75 3.13 -6.91
CA ASP A 149 14.19 3.70 -5.66
C ASP A 149 12.69 4.14 -5.75
N ASN A 150 11.84 3.23 -6.24
CA ASN A 150 10.40 3.44 -6.48
C ASN A 150 10.04 4.54 -7.50
N VAL A 151 10.94 4.83 -8.45
CA VAL A 151 10.68 5.64 -9.65
C VAL A 151 10.78 4.76 -10.90
N ILE A 152 9.91 5.02 -11.89
CA ILE A 152 9.97 4.43 -13.23
C ILE A 152 10.70 5.40 -14.14
N PHE A 153 11.72 4.93 -14.87
CA PHE A 153 12.43 5.71 -15.87
C PHE A 153 12.15 5.15 -17.27
N CYS A 154 11.56 5.96 -18.16
CA CYS A 154 11.27 5.60 -19.56
C CYS A 154 12.37 6.09 -20.51
N TYR A 155 12.66 5.34 -21.57
CA TYR A 155 13.59 5.74 -22.63
C TYR A 155 12.90 6.58 -23.72
N GLU A 156 13.16 7.88 -23.69
CA GLU A 156 12.61 8.88 -24.62
C GLU A 156 13.74 9.72 -25.19
N THR A 157 13.62 10.19 -26.44
CA THR A 157 14.53 11.23 -27.03
C THR A 157 16.04 11.02 -26.80
N ASN A 158 16.49 9.75 -26.73
CA ASN A 158 17.87 9.33 -26.45
C ASN A 158 18.38 9.57 -25.01
N GLN A 159 17.47 9.65 -24.03
CA GLN A 159 17.74 9.74 -22.60
C GLN A 159 16.73 8.90 -21.80
N TYR A 160 16.94 8.78 -20.48
CA TYR A 160 15.95 8.19 -19.58
C TYR A 160 15.35 9.28 -18.69
N VAL A 161 14.02 9.37 -18.66
CA VAL A 161 13.27 10.39 -17.90
C VAL A 161 12.31 9.72 -16.91
N PRO A 162 12.06 10.32 -15.72
CA PRO A 162 11.13 9.78 -14.75
C PRO A 162 9.68 9.97 -15.25
N ILE A 163 8.91 8.87 -15.33
CA ILE A 163 7.52 8.86 -15.79
C ILE A 163 6.59 8.35 -14.68
N SER A 164 5.33 8.80 -14.67
CA SER A 164 4.32 8.20 -13.79
C SER A 164 3.79 6.89 -14.40
N LEU A 165 3.33 5.97 -13.56
CA LEU A 165 2.69 4.75 -14.04
C LEU A 165 1.46 5.05 -14.92
N MET A 166 0.69 6.10 -14.59
CA MET A 166 -0.52 6.46 -15.34
C MET A 166 -0.20 7.02 -16.73
N ASP A 167 0.86 7.81 -16.85
CA ASP A 167 1.29 8.36 -18.15
C ASP A 167 1.89 7.27 -19.04
N LEU A 168 2.69 6.36 -18.47
CA LEU A 168 3.21 5.18 -19.18
C LEU A 168 2.08 4.26 -19.71
N ILE A 169 1.01 4.04 -18.93
CA ILE A 169 -0.18 3.31 -19.41
C ILE A 169 -0.82 4.06 -20.58
N LYS A 170 -1.06 5.37 -20.41
CA LYS A 170 -1.73 6.23 -21.40
C LYS A 170 -0.97 6.24 -22.74
N GLU A 171 0.34 6.39 -22.71
CA GLU A 171 1.18 6.34 -23.92
C GLU A 171 1.21 4.95 -24.56
N THR A 172 1.03 3.88 -23.77
CA THR A 172 1.01 2.50 -24.28
C THR A 172 -0.34 2.11 -24.91
N ILE A 173 -1.44 2.78 -24.56
CA ILE A 173 -2.82 2.42 -24.99
C ILE A 173 -3.37 3.34 -26.09
N VAL A 174 -2.80 4.54 -26.31
CA VAL A 174 -3.30 5.52 -27.28
C VAL A 174 -2.69 5.30 -28.68
N LEU A 175 -2.80 4.06 -29.19
CA LEU A 175 -2.45 3.61 -30.56
C LEU A 175 -3.60 2.79 -31.16
#